data_AF-A0AAW9E922-F1
#
_entry.id   AF-A0AAW9E922-F1
#
_cell.length_a   1.000
_cell.length_b   1.000
_cell.length_c   1.000
_cell.angle_alpha   90.00
_cell.angle_beta   90.00
_cell.angle_gamma   90.00
#
_symmetry.space_group_name_H-M   'P 1'
#
loop_
_entity.id
_entity.type
_entity.pdbx_description
1 polymer ?
#
loop_
_entity_poly.entity_id
_entity_poly.type
_entity_poly.pdbx_seq_one_letter_code
_entity_poly.pdbx_strand_id
1 'polypeptide(L)'
;LLNNKDLNTHFHLFTDYIDADYQQRIAKLAEQFSTNISIYVMDANGLKVLPSGHAWSHAMYFRFIAFEYLGEKIDSLLYIDADVMCKGSLFELTQIDLG
;
A
#
# COMPACT_ATOMS: atom_id res chain seq x y z
N LEU A 1 10.34 6.09 3.42
CA LEU A 1 10.23 7.35 4.20
C LEU A 1 11.60 8.00 4.42
N LEU A 2 12.57 7.33 5.04
CA LEU A 2 13.91 7.91 5.30
C LEU A 2 14.65 8.46 4.07
N ASN A 3 14.54 7.77 2.93
CA ASN A 3 15.17 8.17 1.66
C ASN A 3 14.32 9.16 0.83
N ASN A 4 13.15 9.56 1.31
CA ASN A 4 12.12 10.28 0.56
C ASN A 4 11.50 11.41 1.39
N LYS A 5 12.31 12.10 2.21
CA LYS A 5 11.83 13.12 3.15
C LYS A 5 11.20 14.33 2.46
N ASP A 6 11.63 14.62 1.23
CA ASP A 6 11.17 15.75 0.44
C ASP A 6 9.94 15.40 -0.43
N LEU A 7 9.50 14.13 -0.43
CA LEU A 7 8.32 13.70 -1.13
C LEU A 7 7.12 13.68 -0.19
N ASN A 8 6.07 14.41 -0.56
CA ASN A 8 4.77 14.25 0.09
C ASN A 8 4.17 12.90 -0.32
N THR A 9 4.25 11.92 0.59
CA THR A 9 3.81 10.55 0.34
C THR A 9 2.56 10.24 1.16
N HIS A 10 1.56 9.67 0.49
CA HIS A 10 0.37 9.11 1.12
C HIS A 10 0.38 7.59 0.86
N PHE A 11 0.46 6.80 1.92
CA PHE A 11 0.41 5.34 1.85
C PHE A 11 -1.05 4.85 1.88
N HIS A 12 -1.42 4.02 0.91
CA HIS A 12 -2.69 3.33 0.85
C HIS A 12 -2.46 1.84 1.12
N LEU A 13 -2.79 1.38 2.32
CA LEU A 13 -2.54 0.01 2.79
C LEU A 13 -3.82 -0.82 2.68
N PHE A 14 -3.78 -1.88 1.89
CA PHE A 14 -4.89 -2.82 1.71
C PHE A 14 -4.61 -4.10 2.50
N THR A 15 -5.53 -4.49 3.38
CA THR A 15 -5.36 -5.61 4.32
C THR A 15 -6.69 -6.29 4.61
N ASP A 16 -6.68 -7.57 4.97
CA ASP A 16 -7.83 -8.29 5.55
C ASP A 16 -7.73 -8.43 7.08
N TYR A 17 -6.71 -7.81 7.67
CA TYR A 17 -6.43 -7.83 9.09
C TYR A 17 -6.26 -6.42 9.67
N ILE A 18 -6.91 -6.16 10.79
CA ILE A 18 -6.66 -4.99 11.63
C ILE A 18 -6.96 -5.31 13.10
N ASP A 19 -6.11 -4.85 14.00
CA ASP A 19 -6.34 -4.86 15.44
C ASP A 19 -5.84 -3.56 16.09
N ALA A 20 -6.01 -3.46 17.41
CA ALA A 20 -5.61 -2.26 18.13
C ALA A 20 -4.09 -2.00 18.12
N ASP A 21 -3.26 -3.06 18.18
CA ASP A 21 -1.79 -2.91 18.15
C ASP A 21 -1.31 -2.44 16.78
N TYR A 22 -1.86 -3.01 15.70
CA TYR A 22 -1.62 -2.60 14.32
C TYR A 22 -1.98 -1.14 14.11
N GLN A 23 -3.18 -0.72 14.52
CA GLN A 23 -3.61 0.68 14.43
C GLN A 23 -2.68 1.61 15.20
N GLN A 24 -2.27 1.23 16.42
CA GLN A 24 -1.36 2.04 17.23
C GLN A 24 0.01 2.17 16.58
N ARG A 25 0.55 1.10 15.99
CA ARG A 25 1.83 1.13 15.28
C ARG A 25 1.78 2.00 14.04
N ILE A 26 0.73 1.89 13.23
CA ILE A 26 0.55 2.73 12.04
C ILE A 26 0.40 4.20 12.44
N ALA A 27 -0.39 4.51 13.47
CA ALA A 27 -0.53 5.87 13.97
C ALA A 27 0.81 6.47 14.42
N LYS A 28 1.61 5.71 15.18
CA LYS A 28 2.97 6.13 15.57
C LYS A 28 3.88 6.36 14.37
N LEU A 29 3.79 5.50 13.34
CA LEU A 29 4.58 5.63 12.11
C LEU A 29 4.20 6.90 11.34
N ALA A 30 2.90 7.15 11.19
CA ALA A 30 2.37 8.34 10.52
C ALA A 30 2.85 9.62 11.21
N GLU A 31 2.79 9.66 12.55
CA GLU A 31 3.28 10.79 13.35
C GLU A 31 4.80 10.96 13.24
N GLN A 32 5.57 9.87 13.41
CA GLN A 32 7.04 9.90 13.39
C GLN A 32 7.60 10.44 12.07
N PHE A 33 6.93 10.14 10.96
CA PHE A 33 7.41 10.49 9.62
C PHE A 33 6.58 11.58 8.94
N SER A 34 5.62 12.20 9.64
CA SER A 34 4.72 13.23 9.12
C SER A 34 4.10 12.84 7.78
N THR A 35 3.57 11.62 7.70
CA THR A 35 3.01 11.03 6.46
C THR A 35 1.58 10.60 6.67
N ASN A 36 0.79 10.64 5.59
CA ASN A 36 -0.59 10.17 5.61
C ASN A 36 -0.63 8.67 5.32
N ILE A 37 -1.38 7.92 6.11
CA ILE A 37 -1.58 6.49 5.92
C ILE A 37 -3.09 6.19 5.98
N SER A 38 -3.65 5.68 4.89
CA SER A 38 -5.03 5.20 4.82
C SER A 38 -5.02 3.67 4.81
N ILE A 39 -5.78 3.05 5.72
CA ILE A 39 -5.92 1.60 5.80
C ILE A 39 -7.29 1.22 5.24
N TYR A 40 -7.30 0.30 4.28
CA TYR A 40 -8.48 -0.27 3.65
C TYR A 40 -8.59 -1.73 4.09
N VAL A 41 -9.60 -2.00 4.93
CA VAL A 41 -9.86 -3.34 5.47
C VAL A 41 -10.87 -4.04 4.57
N MET A 42 -10.50 -5.19 4.03
CA MET A 42 -11.30 -5.94 3.08
C MET A 42 -11.76 -7.27 3.63
N ASP A 43 -12.95 -7.70 3.21
CA ASP A 43 -13.37 -9.08 3.38
C ASP A 43 -12.70 -9.97 2.32
N ALA A 44 -11.68 -10.71 2.73
CA ALA A 44 -10.97 -11.65 1.87
C ALA A 44 -11.72 -12.97 1.64
N ASN A 45 -12.88 -13.21 2.27
CA ASN A 45 -13.59 -14.48 2.12
C ASN A 45 -13.97 -14.78 0.67
N GLY A 46 -14.38 -13.76 -0.09
CA GLY A 46 -14.67 -13.89 -1.53
C GLY A 46 -13.46 -14.23 -2.39
N LEU A 47 -12.23 -14.00 -1.89
CA LEU A 47 -10.98 -14.30 -2.60
C LEU A 47 -10.44 -15.69 -2.28
N LYS A 48 -10.94 -16.34 -1.23
CA LYS A 48 -10.51 -17.69 -0.81
C LYS A 48 -10.87 -18.79 -1.80
N VAL A 49 -11.82 -18.54 -2.70
CA VAL A 49 -12.16 -19.47 -3.80
C VAL A 49 -11.13 -19.42 -4.94
N LEU A 50 -10.37 -18.35 -5.04
CA LEU A 50 -9.36 -18.19 -6.07
C LEU A 50 -8.09 -19.00 -5.72
N PRO A 51 -7.31 -19.43 -6.72
CA PRO A 51 -6.09 -20.18 -6.48
C PRO A 51 -5.11 -19.45 -5.54
N SER A 52 -4.61 -20.14 -4.53
CA SER A 52 -3.51 -19.66 -3.68
C SER A 52 -2.51 -20.79 -3.44
N GLY A 53 -1.33 -20.45 -2.92
CA GLY A 53 -0.29 -21.44 -2.66
C GLY A 53 0.66 -21.01 -1.55
N HIS A 54 1.68 -21.84 -1.29
CA HIS A 54 2.65 -21.59 -0.23
C HIS A 54 3.47 -20.31 -0.45
N ALA A 55 3.69 -19.92 -1.70
CA ALA A 55 4.46 -18.72 -2.05
C ALA A 55 3.60 -17.43 -2.04
N TRP A 56 2.28 -17.54 -2.26
CA TRP A 56 1.40 -16.38 -2.46
C TRP A 56 0.05 -16.60 -1.77
N SER A 57 -0.24 -15.75 -0.78
CA SER A 57 -1.53 -15.72 -0.11
C SER A 57 -2.59 -15.03 -0.98
N HIS A 58 -3.86 -15.13 -0.56
CA HIS A 58 -4.97 -14.42 -1.22
C HIS A 58 -4.79 -12.89 -1.22
N ALA A 59 -3.92 -12.34 -0.37
CA ALA A 59 -3.59 -10.92 -0.36
C ALA A 59 -2.97 -10.45 -1.69
N MET A 60 -2.42 -11.34 -2.52
CA MET A 60 -1.96 -10.99 -3.87
C MET A 60 -3.08 -10.36 -4.72
N TYR A 61 -4.33 -10.79 -4.53
CA TYR A 61 -5.48 -10.29 -5.28
C TYR A 61 -5.91 -8.87 -4.87
N PHE A 62 -5.44 -8.36 -3.73
CA PHE A 62 -5.73 -7.00 -3.27
C PHE A 62 -5.24 -5.94 -4.25
N ARG A 63 -4.20 -6.22 -5.05
CA ARG A 63 -3.70 -5.29 -6.07
C ARG A 63 -4.78 -4.92 -7.11
N PHE A 64 -5.63 -5.88 -7.49
CA PHE A 64 -6.69 -5.64 -8.47
C PHE A 64 -7.77 -4.73 -7.88
N ILE A 65 -8.20 -5.04 -6.65
CA ILE A 65 -9.20 -4.24 -5.93
C ILE A 65 -8.67 -2.84 -5.65
N ALA A 66 -7.41 -2.71 -5.26
CA ALA A 66 -6.77 -1.44 -4.99
C ALA A 66 -6.76 -0.54 -6.22
N PHE A 67 -6.37 -1.08 -7.39
CA PHE A 67 -6.36 -0.29 -8.63
C PHE A 67 -7.77 0.06 -9.12
N GLU A 68 -8.73 -0.85 -9.00
CA GLU A 68 -10.13 -0.55 -9.32
C GLU A 68 -10.67 0.59 -8.46
N TYR A 69 -10.45 0.53 -7.14
CA TYR A 69 -10.97 1.52 -6.21
C TYR A 69 -10.24 2.87 -6.25
N LEU A 70 -8.91 2.85 -6.37
CA LEU A 70 -8.10 4.07 -6.35
C LEU A 70 -7.99 4.72 -7.72
N GLY A 71 -8.07 3.96 -8.81
CA GLY A 71 -7.98 4.49 -10.18
C GLY A 71 -9.08 5.49 -10.52
N GLU A 72 -10.22 5.45 -9.83
CA GLU A 72 -11.28 6.46 -9.97
C GLU A 72 -10.96 7.80 -9.27
N LYS A 73 -9.93 7.84 -8.42
CA LYS A 73 -9.69 8.93 -7.45
C LYS A 73 -8.29 9.52 -7.51
N ILE A 74 -7.34 8.78 -8.06
CA ILE A 74 -5.92 9.09 -8.04
C ILE A 74 -5.38 8.93 -9.46
N ASP A 75 -4.81 10.01 -10.00
CA ASP A 75 -4.31 10.06 -11.38
C ASP A 75 -3.07 9.17 -11.60
N SER A 76 -2.21 9.07 -10.58
CA SER A 76 -0.99 8.27 -10.63
C SER A 76 -0.65 7.68 -9.27
N LEU A 77 -0.24 6.41 -9.28
CA LEU A 77 0.04 5.63 -8.07
C LEU A 77 1.25 4.73 -8.30
N LEU A 78 2.06 4.55 -7.25
CA LEU A 78 3.19 3.63 -7.24
C LEU A 78 2.85 2.42 -6.38
N TYR A 79 2.65 1.26 -7.02
CA TYR A 79 2.45 -0.01 -6.33
C TYR A 79 3.79 -0.61 -5.89
N ILE A 80 3.86 -1.08 -4.65
CA ILE A 80 5.03 -1.72 -4.06
C ILE A 80 4.56 -2.94 -3.26
N ASP A 81 5.13 -4.12 -3.52
CA ASP A 81 4.86 -5.31 -2.71
C ASP A 81 5.43 -5.16 -1.28
N ALA A 82 4.79 -5.81 -0.30
CA ALA A 82 5.11 -5.64 1.12
C ALA A 82 6.52 -6.13 1.53
N ASP A 83 7.17 -6.94 0.70
CA ASP A 83 8.51 -7.49 0.89
C ASP A 83 9.60 -6.69 0.17
N VAL A 84 9.27 -5.53 -0.43
CA VAL A 84 10.20 -4.66 -1.13
C VAL A 84 10.78 -3.60 -0.18
N MET A 85 12.09 -3.36 -0.30
CA MET A 85 12.81 -2.30 0.42
C MET A 85 13.38 -1.25 -0.55
N CYS A 86 12.92 -0.01 -0.43
CA CYS A 86 13.39 1.12 -1.25
C CYS A 86 14.73 1.68 -0.72
N LYS A 87 15.85 1.36 -1.40
CA LYS A 87 17.20 1.75 -0.97
C LYS A 87 17.64 3.16 -1.39
N GLY A 88 16.85 3.85 -2.22
CA GLY A 88 17.15 5.18 -2.72
C GLY A 88 15.90 6.07 -2.76
N SER A 89 16.08 7.28 -3.31
CA SER A 89 14.97 8.18 -3.57
C SER A 89 14.03 7.59 -4.64
N LEU A 90 12.74 7.81 -4.46
CA LEU A 90 11.67 7.46 -5.41
C LEU A 90 11.34 8.64 -6.33
N PHE A 91 12.02 9.78 -6.18
CA PHE A 91 11.72 11.01 -6.91
C PHE A 91 11.70 10.79 -8.43
N GLU A 92 12.67 10.06 -8.99
CA GLU A 92 12.72 9.80 -10.43
C GLU A 92 11.50 9.03 -10.93
N LEU A 93 10.91 8.14 -10.09
CA LEU A 93 9.70 7.40 -10.45
C LEU A 93 8.47 8.32 -10.51
N THR A 94 8.44 9.40 -9.73
CA THR A 94 7.32 10.35 -9.76
C THR A 94 7.34 11.24 -11.00
N GLN A 95 8.47 11.26 -11.73
CA GLN A 95 8.63 12.03 -12.97
C GLN A 95 8.32 11.21 -14.23
N ILE A 96 7.95 9.94 -14.08
CA ILE A 96 7.57 9.09 -15.21
C ILE A 96 6.21 9.56 -15.73
N ASP A 97 6.18 9.97 -17.00
CA ASP A 97 4.95 10.21 -17.74
C ASP A 97 4.43 8.88 -18.31
N LEU A 98 3.18 8.55 -17.98
CA LEU A 98 2.52 7.31 -18.40
C LEU A 98 1.59 7.51 -19.60
N GLY A 99 1.48 8.73 -20.14
CA GLY A 99 0.75 9.06 -21.38
C GLY A 99 -0.54 9.83 -21.17
#